data_AF-A0A968I941-F1
#
_entry.id   AF-A0A968I941-F1
#
_cell.length_a   1.000
_cell.length_b   1.000
_cell.length_c   1.000
_cell.angle_alpha   90.00
_cell.angle_beta   90.00
_cell.angle_gamma   90.00
#
_symmetry.space_group_name_H-M   'P 1'
#
loop_
_entity.id
_entity.type
_entity.pdbx_description
1 polymer ?
#
loop_
_entity_poly.entity_id
_entity_poly.type
_entity_poly.pdbx_seq_one_letter_code
_entity_poly.pdbx_strand_id
1 'polypeptide(L)'
;MDRLFFGSPFSTGAVRDSQINSDTTRDYGDFGNVSADSAFDGGTLGNITVDPFNQTPAGTGIRIEGSFDPGISLNFTFKPRALVGSTTNGVGNSFSVALTLSLVSSAPYGTPSDGSDNVNPVTLKLTSLATQYTVGGAPLLIKFGIYPGFKFTNYGFNNPDGRGDGFVATLDGSSILPLNLALTIAYGSKGGNDGDFVYFTGVRGTASLIPGITGGIYYGVEAPDVITPNQSGLTTNLFGLDFAGALGPISFDGEYNVSVNAGPGRVAGYARASADFGIFTIGASYRVVDNTFVGLGNDTSPFRKNQNGFGTDIALKLGFATVGFYYDQRRSQDPNFTVGAGGVDARFATDNTAARGSTDFGVNLTLRLIGFDIAPFATRENEYDGSNVAVRDRTSYGVRLTHDGSKPDALIGGLNLAFGYLQTNNGIAPGDGITTLYVYGDATISLLGFSITPKGYFSQVTTSVRPSARSQPPRRTRTMT
;
A
#
# COMPACT_ATOMS: atom_id res chain seq x y z
N MET A 1 20.45 -6.59 37.19
CA MET A 1 19.50 -5.52 36.82
C MET A 1 18.08 -6.06 36.99
N ASP A 2 17.59 -6.18 38.22
CA ASP A 2 16.53 -7.18 38.50
C ASP A 2 15.26 -6.61 39.17
N ARG A 3 14.99 -5.30 39.02
CA ARG A 3 13.86 -4.66 39.72
C ARG A 3 13.16 -3.53 38.96
N LEU A 4 13.03 -3.62 37.63
CA LEU A 4 12.36 -2.53 36.88
C LEU A 4 11.03 -2.85 36.20
N PHE A 5 10.48 -4.07 36.32
CA PHE A 5 9.15 -4.36 35.76
C PHE A 5 8.34 -5.28 36.68
N PHE A 6 7.35 -4.74 37.36
CA PHE A 6 6.27 -5.53 37.95
C PHE A 6 5.21 -5.77 36.86
N GLY A 7 4.86 -7.04 36.63
CA GLY A 7 3.84 -7.46 35.67
C GLY A 7 4.35 -8.14 34.39
N SER A 8 5.58 -8.66 34.36
CA SER A 8 6.02 -9.51 33.26
C SER A 8 5.40 -10.91 33.37
N PRO A 9 5.15 -11.63 32.25
CA PRO A 9 4.66 -13.01 32.27
C PRO A 9 5.69 -14.02 32.82
N PHE A 10 6.82 -13.56 33.35
CA PHE A 10 7.81 -14.39 34.02
C PHE A 10 7.44 -14.56 35.49
N SER A 11 6.33 -15.26 35.74
CA SER A 11 6.10 -15.86 37.06
C SER A 11 6.94 -17.12 37.12
N THR A 12 8.09 -17.08 37.79
CA THR A 12 8.71 -18.33 38.24
C THR A 12 7.77 -18.92 39.29
N GLY A 13 7.18 -20.08 38.96
CA GLY A 13 6.42 -20.87 39.92
C GLY A 13 7.22 -21.05 41.21
N ALA A 14 6.53 -21.17 42.34
CA ALA A 14 7.19 -21.37 43.61
C ALA A 14 8.17 -22.56 43.50
N VAL A 15 9.39 -22.36 44.01
CA VAL A 15 10.57 -23.26 43.92
C VAL A 15 10.38 -24.60 44.67
N ARG A 16 9.15 -25.08 44.85
CA ARG A 16 8.78 -26.25 45.66
C ARG A 16 7.52 -26.97 45.16
N ASP A 17 7.37 -27.16 43.85
CA ASP A 17 6.49 -28.22 43.35
C ASP A 17 7.29 -29.53 43.38
N SER A 18 6.82 -30.52 44.15
CA SER A 18 7.44 -31.85 44.25
C SER A 18 6.89 -32.86 43.23
N GLN A 19 6.12 -32.43 42.25
CA GLN A 19 5.46 -33.27 41.26
C GLN A 19 5.95 -32.93 39.83
N ILE A 20 6.88 -33.75 39.34
CA ILE A 20 7.51 -33.72 38.00
C ILE A 20 6.49 -33.81 36.83
N ASN A 21 5.20 -34.00 37.12
CA ASN A 21 4.16 -34.32 36.16
C ASN A 21 3.15 -33.17 35.99
N SER A 22 3.34 -32.05 36.69
CA SER A 22 2.39 -30.94 36.76
C SER A 22 2.71 -29.80 35.77
N ASP A 23 3.86 -29.87 35.10
CA ASP A 23 4.32 -28.81 34.20
C ASP A 23 3.57 -28.71 32.89
N THR A 24 3.13 -27.49 32.58
CA THR A 24 2.62 -27.13 31.26
C THR A 24 3.79 -26.87 30.30
N THR A 25 3.54 -26.93 28.98
CA THR A 25 4.55 -26.80 27.90
C THR A 25 5.25 -25.42 27.81
N ARG A 26 5.30 -24.66 28.90
CA ARG A 26 5.78 -23.29 28.95
C ARG A 26 6.61 -22.98 30.20
N ASP A 27 7.19 -24.00 30.83
CA ASP A 27 8.22 -23.77 31.84
C ASP A 27 9.61 -23.79 31.20
N TYR A 28 10.42 -22.79 31.52
CA TYR A 28 11.79 -22.63 31.01
C TYR A 28 12.75 -22.85 32.18
N GLY A 29 13.10 -24.11 32.41
CA GLY A 29 14.29 -24.50 33.16
C GLY A 29 14.18 -24.35 34.68
N ASP A 30 13.76 -25.43 35.31
CA ASP A 30 13.94 -25.70 36.72
C ASP A 30 15.43 -25.95 37.00
N PHE A 31 16.06 -24.99 37.68
CA PHE A 31 17.42 -25.16 38.20
C PHE A 31 17.36 -26.13 39.37
N GLY A 32 17.67 -27.39 39.11
CA GLY A 32 17.78 -28.42 40.13
C GLY A 32 18.65 -27.95 41.30
N ASN A 33 18.08 -27.98 42.49
CA ASN A 33 18.78 -27.65 43.72
C ASN A 33 19.81 -28.77 43.97
N VAL A 34 21.09 -28.48 43.81
CA VAL A 34 22.15 -29.42 44.20
C VAL A 34 22.02 -29.61 45.71
N SER A 35 21.59 -30.79 46.14
CA SER A 35 21.61 -31.15 47.55
C SER A 35 23.02 -30.94 48.08
N ALA A 36 23.15 -30.16 49.15
CA ALA A 36 24.39 -30.07 49.92
C ALA A 36 24.68 -31.44 50.53
N ASP A 37 25.33 -32.32 49.76
CA ASP A 37 25.97 -33.50 50.34
C ASP A 37 27.33 -33.07 50.86
N SER A 38 27.50 -33.27 52.15
CA SER A 38 28.68 -32.96 52.92
C SER A 38 29.88 -33.75 52.44
N ALA A 39 31.00 -33.04 52.25
CA ALA A 39 32.37 -33.53 52.04
C ALA A 39 32.76 -33.84 50.59
N PHE A 40 33.30 -32.83 49.89
CA PHE A 40 34.39 -33.04 48.93
C PHE A 40 35.37 -31.84 48.98
N ASP A 41 36.60 -32.14 49.40
CA ASP A 41 37.74 -31.24 49.50
C ASP A 41 38.49 -31.26 48.16
N GLY A 42 38.76 -30.08 47.59
CA GLY A 42 39.71 -29.85 46.49
C GLY A 42 39.49 -30.59 45.16
N GLY A 43 38.62 -30.06 44.28
CA GLY A 43 38.55 -30.51 42.88
C GLY A 43 37.75 -29.54 42.00
N THR A 44 38.30 -29.22 40.82
CA THR A 44 37.76 -28.40 39.74
C THR A 44 36.24 -28.43 39.61
N LEU A 45 35.58 -27.26 39.52
CA LEU A 45 34.14 -27.14 39.23
C LEU A 45 33.80 -27.91 37.94
N GLY A 46 33.29 -29.13 38.11
CA GLY A 46 32.80 -29.97 37.04
C GLY A 46 31.56 -29.35 36.40
N ASN A 47 31.48 -29.47 35.08
CA ASN A 47 30.39 -29.02 34.22
C ASN A 47 29.01 -29.15 34.89
N ILE A 48 28.25 -28.06 34.88
CA ILE A 48 26.79 -28.10 34.98
C ILE A 48 26.32 -29.05 33.89
N THR A 49 25.88 -30.24 34.30
CA THR A 49 25.32 -31.23 33.38
C THR A 49 23.86 -30.82 33.21
N VAL A 50 23.57 -30.09 32.14
CA VAL A 50 22.20 -29.91 31.64
C VAL A 50 21.67 -31.31 31.35
N ASP A 51 20.49 -31.63 31.87
CA ASP A 51 19.86 -32.94 31.68
C ASP A 51 19.83 -33.33 30.18
N PRO A 52 20.55 -34.41 29.78
CA PRO A 52 20.59 -34.85 28.39
C PRO A 52 19.27 -35.45 27.90
N PHE A 53 18.24 -35.58 28.74
CA PHE A 53 16.91 -36.00 28.32
C PHE A 53 16.03 -34.85 27.81
N ASN A 54 16.48 -33.59 27.91
CA ASN A 54 15.86 -32.48 27.18
C ASN A 54 16.44 -32.34 25.77
N GLN A 55 16.71 -33.46 25.11
CA GLN A 55 17.09 -33.52 23.71
C GLN A 55 15.88 -33.12 22.85
N THR A 56 15.89 -31.87 22.38
CA THR A 56 15.20 -31.50 21.15
C THR A 56 15.51 -32.56 20.08
N PRO A 57 14.50 -33.08 19.35
CA PRO A 57 14.71 -34.04 18.28
C PRO A 57 15.78 -33.51 17.32
N ALA A 58 16.80 -34.33 17.04
CA ALA A 58 17.86 -34.03 16.10
C ALA A 58 17.27 -33.90 14.68
N GLY A 59 16.83 -32.69 14.34
CA GLY A 59 16.19 -32.38 13.07
C GLY A 59 16.03 -30.88 12.91
N THR A 60 17.06 -30.24 12.34
CA THR A 60 17.05 -28.91 11.69
C THR A 60 16.27 -27.79 12.39
N GLY A 61 16.99 -27.00 13.19
CA GLY A 61 16.64 -25.61 13.47
C GLY A 61 15.83 -25.41 14.74
N ILE A 62 16.49 -24.85 15.76
CA ILE A 62 15.81 -24.14 16.83
C ILE A 62 15.06 -22.97 16.15
N ARG A 63 13.74 -23.09 16.02
CA ARG A 63 12.88 -21.97 15.68
C ARG A 63 12.73 -21.11 16.93
N ILE A 64 13.53 -20.06 17.05
CA ILE A 64 13.19 -18.93 17.91
C ILE A 64 12.08 -18.18 17.19
N GLU A 65 10.82 -18.56 17.43
CA GLU A 65 9.67 -17.78 16.99
C GLU A 65 9.47 -16.61 17.97
N GLY A 66 9.76 -15.41 17.47
CA GLY A 66 9.51 -14.17 18.20
C GLY A 66 10.23 -12.99 17.54
N SER A 67 9.61 -12.37 16.54
CA SER A 67 10.01 -11.03 16.12
C SER A 67 9.63 -10.05 17.23
N PHE A 68 10.57 -9.74 18.12
CA PHE A 68 10.39 -8.70 19.14
C PHE A 68 10.80 -7.35 18.55
N ASP A 69 9.82 -6.51 18.22
CA ASP A 69 10.01 -5.15 17.72
C ASP A 69 9.43 -4.14 18.73
N PRO A 70 10.16 -3.80 19.81
CA PRO A 70 9.67 -2.85 20.80
C PRO A 70 9.82 -1.42 20.27
N GLY A 71 8.70 -0.76 19.99
CA GLY A 71 8.66 0.70 19.81
C GLY A 71 8.61 1.42 21.15
N ILE A 72 9.58 2.29 21.45
CA ILE A 72 9.52 3.21 22.60
C ILE A 72 9.24 4.62 22.06
N SER A 73 8.10 5.20 22.46
CA SER A 73 7.77 6.60 22.20
C SER A 73 7.97 7.42 23.47
N LEU A 74 8.79 8.47 23.39
CA LEU A 74 9.02 9.42 24.49
C LEU A 74 8.43 10.78 24.09
N ASN A 75 7.36 11.19 24.76
CA ASN A 75 6.74 12.49 24.57
C ASN A 75 7.29 13.49 25.59
N PHE A 76 8.08 14.45 25.14
CA PHE A 76 8.59 15.53 26.00
C PHE A 76 7.68 16.75 25.86
N THR A 77 6.87 17.02 26.88
CA THR A 77 6.19 18.31 26.98
C THR A 77 7.14 19.32 27.62
N PHE A 78 7.89 20.03 26.79
CA PHE A 78 8.60 21.21 27.27
C PHE A 78 7.56 22.27 27.61
N LYS A 79 7.45 22.68 28.88
CA LYS A 79 6.77 23.95 29.19
C LYS A 79 7.53 25.01 28.40
N PRO A 80 6.93 25.71 27.42
CA PRO A 80 7.62 26.77 26.74
C PRO A 80 8.03 27.76 27.83
N ARG A 81 9.34 27.86 28.08
CA ARG A 81 9.88 28.99 28.83
C ARG A 81 9.50 30.17 27.96
N ALA A 82 8.48 30.91 28.40
CA ALA A 82 7.70 31.81 27.56
C ALA A 82 8.60 32.44 26.50
N LEU A 83 8.43 32.05 25.23
CA LEU A 83 8.85 32.93 24.15
C LEU A 83 7.92 34.13 24.29
N VAL A 84 8.30 35.06 25.17
CA VAL A 84 7.66 36.34 25.40
C VAL A 84 7.94 37.20 24.18
N GLY A 85 7.34 36.83 23.06
CA GLY A 85 6.93 37.76 22.04
C GLY A 85 5.43 37.80 22.16
N SER A 86 4.88 38.81 22.84
CA SER A 86 3.46 39.10 22.73
C SER A 86 3.15 39.24 21.25
N THR A 87 2.40 38.30 20.69
CA THR A 87 1.70 38.61 19.45
C THR A 87 0.76 39.77 19.80
N THR A 88 0.67 40.77 18.95
CA THR A 88 -0.16 41.98 19.15
C THR A 88 -1.65 41.67 19.38
N ASN A 89 -2.06 40.40 19.25
CA ASN A 89 -3.44 39.92 19.37
C ASN A 89 -3.69 38.95 20.54
N GLY A 90 -2.73 38.73 21.46
CA GLY A 90 -2.97 37.96 22.69
C GLY A 90 -3.19 36.45 22.53
N VAL A 91 -2.98 35.89 21.33
CA VAL A 91 -3.05 34.45 21.08
C VAL A 91 -1.69 33.84 21.43
N GLY A 92 -1.65 33.03 22.49
CA GLY A 92 -0.43 32.43 23.02
C GLY A 92 0.24 31.49 22.02
N ASN A 93 1.56 31.62 21.87
CA ASN A 93 2.36 30.67 21.11
C ASN A 93 2.55 29.39 21.93
N SER A 94 2.09 28.23 21.42
CA SER A 94 2.40 26.92 22.00
C SER A 94 3.53 26.24 21.23
N PHE A 95 4.39 25.50 21.94
CA PHE A 95 5.46 24.68 21.37
C PHE A 95 5.42 23.28 21.95
N SER A 96 5.48 22.26 21.11
CA SER A 96 5.63 20.87 21.53
C SER A 96 6.63 20.13 20.63
N VAL A 97 7.25 19.08 21.19
CA VAL A 97 8.19 18.21 20.49
C VAL A 97 7.83 16.76 20.76
N ALA A 98 7.72 15.96 19.70
CA ALA A 98 7.58 14.51 19.78
C ALA A 98 8.81 13.84 19.15
N LEU A 99 9.32 12.81 19.81
CA LEU A 99 10.47 12.01 19.36
C LEU A 99 10.02 10.55 19.19
N THR A 100 10.41 9.95 18.07
CA THR A 100 10.24 8.50 17.85
C THR A 100 11.60 7.86 17.78
N LEU A 101 11.84 6.89 18.66
CA LEU A 101 13.07 6.10 18.72
C LEU A 101 12.74 4.66 18.29
N SER A 102 13.59 4.07 17.45
CA SER A 102 13.57 2.63 17.18
C SER A 102 14.76 1.96 17.84
N LEU A 103 14.55 0.77 18.41
CA LEU A 103 15.63 -0.10 18.84
C LEU A 103 16.05 -0.95 17.66
N VAL A 104 17.31 -0.87 17.26
CA VAL A 104 17.86 -1.67 16.17
C VAL A 104 18.96 -2.55 16.75
N SER A 105 18.81 -3.86 16.59
CA SER A 105 19.87 -4.83 16.85
C SER A 105 20.75 -4.93 15.59
N SER A 106 22.06 -4.76 15.75
CA SER A 106 23.00 -4.65 14.62
C SER A 106 23.28 -5.95 13.86
N ALA A 107 22.80 -7.11 14.33
CA ALA A 107 22.87 -8.38 13.62
C ALA A 107 21.81 -9.38 14.09
N PRO A 108 21.33 -10.30 13.24
CA PRO A 108 20.55 -11.46 13.71
C PRO A 108 21.35 -12.17 14.81
N TYR A 109 20.67 -12.64 15.86
CA TYR A 109 21.31 -13.39 16.94
C TYR A 109 22.13 -14.53 16.34
N GLY A 110 23.46 -14.37 16.34
CA GLY A 110 24.36 -15.46 15.98
C GLY A 110 24.21 -16.53 17.04
N THR A 111 24.07 -17.79 16.63
CA THR A 111 24.16 -18.91 17.57
C THR A 111 25.48 -18.79 18.33
N PRO A 112 25.48 -18.68 19.66
CA PRO A 112 26.71 -18.51 20.43
C PRO A 112 27.62 -19.71 20.19
N SER A 113 28.82 -19.47 19.68
CA SER A 113 29.77 -20.54 19.30
C SER A 113 30.58 -21.10 20.48
N ASP A 114 30.51 -20.48 21.66
CA ASP A 114 31.44 -20.75 22.76
C ASP A 114 30.88 -20.51 24.17
N GLY A 115 29.55 -20.44 24.34
CA GLY A 115 28.94 -20.16 25.65
C GLY A 115 29.12 -18.72 26.12
N SER A 116 29.63 -17.82 25.28
CA SER A 116 29.51 -16.37 25.50
C SER A 116 28.19 -15.86 24.92
N ASP A 117 27.33 -15.33 25.78
CA ASP A 117 26.15 -14.57 25.35
C ASP A 117 26.63 -13.27 24.70
N ASN A 118 26.87 -13.30 23.39
CA ASN A 118 27.11 -12.09 22.61
C ASN A 118 25.79 -11.38 22.36
N VAL A 119 25.32 -10.65 23.36
CA VAL A 119 24.22 -9.69 23.18
C VAL A 119 24.75 -8.57 22.30
N ASN A 120 24.30 -8.53 21.04
CA ASN A 120 24.64 -7.44 20.14
C ASN A 120 24.23 -6.09 20.78
N PRO A 121 25.04 -5.03 20.64
CA PRO A 121 24.70 -3.73 21.17
C PRO A 121 23.37 -3.27 20.57
N VAL A 122 22.39 -3.01 21.44
CA VAL A 122 21.12 -2.42 21.03
C VAL A 122 21.36 -0.96 20.73
N THR A 123 21.13 -0.55 19.48
CA THR A 123 21.30 0.84 19.06
C THR A 123 19.96 1.55 19.12
N LEU A 124 19.90 2.69 19.80
CA LEU A 124 18.75 3.60 19.72
C LEU A 124 18.91 4.50 18.51
N LYS A 125 18.00 4.39 17.55
CA LYS A 125 17.97 5.22 16.34
C LYS A 125 16.81 6.22 16.45
N LEU A 126 17.12 7.50 16.32
CA LEU A 126 16.08 8.52 16.14
C LEU A 126 15.52 8.41 14.71
N THR A 127 14.25 8.03 14.58
CA THR A 127 13.60 7.84 13.28
C THR A 127 12.79 9.04 12.86
N SER A 128 12.21 9.78 13.82
CA SER A 128 11.49 11.02 13.53
C SER A 128 11.48 12.00 14.69
N LEU A 129 11.47 13.28 14.36
CA LEU A 129 11.29 14.42 15.26
C LEU A 129 10.14 15.27 14.70
N ALA A 130 9.08 15.47 15.47
CA ALA A 130 8.00 16.39 15.09
C ALA A 130 7.97 17.58 16.05
N THR A 131 7.91 18.79 15.51
CA THR A 131 7.73 20.03 16.27
C THR A 131 6.43 20.70 15.87
N GLN A 132 5.67 21.18 16.84
CA GLN A 132 4.44 21.94 16.60
C GLN A 132 4.57 23.33 17.20
N TYR A 133 4.20 24.33 16.41
CA TYR A 133 4.16 25.74 16.76
C TYR A 133 2.76 26.29 16.45
N THR A 134 2.46 27.47 16.96
CA THR A 134 1.36 28.31 16.48
C THR A 134 1.93 29.65 16.04
N VAL A 135 1.58 30.10 14.84
CA VAL A 135 2.00 31.38 14.26
C VAL A 135 0.75 32.23 14.05
N GLY A 136 0.59 33.32 14.82
CA GLY A 136 -0.62 34.15 14.74
C GLY A 136 -1.93 33.41 15.06
N GLY A 137 -1.86 32.30 15.80
CA GLY A 137 -2.99 31.42 16.10
C GLY A 137 -3.14 30.22 15.15
N ALA A 138 -2.45 30.21 14.02
CA ALA A 138 -2.47 29.09 13.07
C ALA A 138 -1.44 28.00 13.43
N PRO A 139 -1.82 26.71 13.46
CA PRO A 139 -0.88 25.62 13.69
C PRO A 139 0.17 25.49 12.59
N LEU A 140 1.44 25.43 12.98
CA LEU A 140 2.58 25.06 12.14
C LEU A 140 3.18 23.75 12.66
N LEU A 141 3.16 22.71 11.85
CA LEU A 141 3.73 21.41 12.16
C LEU A 141 4.96 21.17 11.28
N ILE A 142 6.10 20.85 11.87
CA ILE A 142 7.31 20.46 11.13
C ILE A 142 7.70 19.05 11.56
N LYS A 143 7.68 18.11 10.62
CA LYS A 143 8.10 16.73 10.84
C LYS A 143 9.43 16.50 10.14
N PHE A 144 10.47 16.25 10.90
CA PHE A 144 11.75 15.73 10.43
C PHE A 144 11.75 14.21 10.61
N GLY A 145 12.43 13.51 9.73
CA GLY A 145 12.63 12.09 9.95
C GLY A 145 13.30 11.40 8.79
N ILE A 146 13.48 10.11 9.01
CA ILE A 146 13.88 9.14 8.00
C ILE A 146 12.58 8.69 7.34
N TYR A 147 12.48 8.89 6.02
CA TYR A 147 11.29 8.59 5.22
C TYR A 147 10.04 9.40 5.66
N PRO A 148 10.09 10.75 5.72
CA PRO A 148 8.91 11.52 6.08
C PRO A 148 7.84 11.35 5.01
N GLY A 149 6.69 10.81 5.42
CA GLY A 149 5.55 10.59 4.54
C GLY A 149 4.83 11.88 4.18
N PHE A 150 4.50 12.08 2.90
CA PHE A 150 3.65 13.19 2.45
C PHE A 150 2.98 12.88 1.11
N LYS A 151 1.92 13.63 0.80
CA LYS A 151 1.19 13.52 -0.45
C LYS A 151 0.55 14.86 -0.82
N PHE A 152 0.82 15.36 -2.02
CA PHE A 152 0.14 16.51 -2.61
C PHE A 152 -1.03 16.04 -3.47
N THR A 153 -0.79 15.07 -4.35
CA THR A 153 -1.72 14.56 -5.38
C THR A 153 -1.43 13.09 -5.67
N ASN A 154 -2.22 12.44 -6.53
CA ASN A 154 -1.97 11.04 -6.88
C ASN A 154 -0.86 10.88 -7.93
N TYR A 155 -0.86 11.68 -8.99
CA TYR A 155 0.17 11.67 -10.05
C TYR A 155 1.42 12.45 -9.69
N GLY A 156 1.26 13.60 -9.03
CA GLY A 156 2.29 14.60 -9.04
C GLY A 156 3.34 14.38 -7.97
N PHE A 157 2.99 14.58 -6.71
CA PHE A 157 3.98 14.52 -5.63
C PHE A 157 3.47 13.65 -4.48
N ASN A 158 3.94 12.42 -4.42
CA ASN A 158 3.40 11.42 -3.53
C ASN A 158 4.49 10.53 -2.96
N ASN A 159 4.65 10.56 -1.66
CA ASN A 159 5.71 9.87 -0.95
C ASN A 159 5.15 9.24 0.33
N PRO A 160 4.16 8.34 0.23
CA PRO A 160 3.43 7.86 1.39
C PRO A 160 4.32 7.02 2.31
N ASP A 161 5.23 6.24 1.72
CA ASP A 161 6.17 5.37 2.43
C ASP A 161 7.50 6.09 2.76
N GLY A 162 7.62 7.36 2.36
CA GLY A 162 8.82 8.16 2.47
C GLY A 162 9.96 7.72 1.54
N ARG A 163 10.86 8.65 1.22
CA ARG A 163 12.04 8.42 0.35
C ARG A 163 13.20 9.19 0.98
N GLY A 164 14.08 8.43 1.63
CA GLY A 164 15.19 8.87 2.47
C GLY A 164 14.86 9.98 3.48
N ASP A 165 15.90 10.67 3.94
CA ASP A 165 15.81 11.61 5.05
C ASP A 165 15.29 12.96 4.57
N GLY A 166 14.51 13.64 5.42
CA GLY A 166 13.97 14.94 5.06
C GLY A 166 13.08 15.57 6.11
N PHE A 167 12.28 16.54 5.67
CA PHE A 167 11.23 17.13 6.46
C PHE A 167 9.98 17.49 5.66
N VAL A 168 8.86 17.59 6.37
CA VAL A 168 7.58 18.11 5.87
C VAL A 168 7.10 19.16 6.87
N ALA A 169 6.91 20.39 6.39
CA ALA A 169 6.33 21.48 7.15
C ALA A 169 4.91 21.78 6.64
N THR A 170 3.95 21.93 7.54
CA THR A 170 2.55 22.22 7.22
C THR A 170 2.06 23.36 8.09
N LEU A 171 1.63 24.45 7.46
CA LEU A 171 0.97 25.59 8.09
C LEU A 171 -0.51 25.56 7.74
N ASP A 172 -1.37 25.39 8.74
CA ASP A 172 -2.81 25.62 8.60
C ASP A 172 -3.10 27.11 8.79
N GLY A 173 -2.92 27.87 7.70
CA GLY A 173 -3.10 29.32 7.70
C GLY A 173 -4.55 29.78 7.61
N SER A 174 -5.53 28.88 7.81
CA SER A 174 -6.96 29.19 7.66
C SER A 174 -7.43 30.40 8.49
N SER A 175 -6.79 30.68 9.63
CA SER A 175 -7.12 31.80 10.51
C SER A 175 -6.29 33.08 10.28
N ILE A 176 -5.22 33.03 9.47
CA ILE A 176 -4.24 34.14 9.35
C ILE A 176 -3.94 34.56 7.92
N LEU A 177 -4.21 33.70 6.93
CA LEU A 177 -3.98 33.97 5.53
C LEU A 177 -5.30 34.23 4.81
N PRO A 178 -5.34 35.13 3.82
CA PRO A 178 -6.54 35.33 3.01
C PRO A 178 -6.94 34.01 2.34
N LEU A 179 -8.23 33.85 2.02
CA LEU A 179 -8.75 32.69 1.29
C LEU A 179 -8.62 31.34 2.03
N ASN A 180 -8.42 31.38 3.35
CA ASN A 180 -8.21 30.20 4.20
C ASN A 180 -7.06 29.33 3.68
N LEU A 181 -5.94 29.96 3.32
CA LEU A 181 -4.80 29.27 2.72
C LEU A 181 -4.08 28.35 3.73
N ALA A 182 -3.80 27.11 3.34
CA ALA A 182 -2.86 26.23 4.02
C ALA A 182 -1.65 25.94 3.12
N LEU A 183 -0.46 25.88 3.72
CA LEU A 183 0.82 25.71 3.01
C LEU A 183 1.50 24.42 3.48
N THR A 184 1.99 23.62 2.55
CA THR A 184 2.85 22.48 2.84
C THR A 184 4.16 22.62 2.07
N ILE A 185 5.28 22.40 2.75
CA ILE A 185 6.61 22.35 2.16
C ILE A 185 7.19 20.98 2.46
N ALA A 186 7.75 20.32 1.46
CA ALA A 186 8.44 19.05 1.60
C ALA A 186 9.86 19.19 1.07
N TYR A 187 10.81 18.61 1.79
CA TYR A 187 12.19 18.48 1.35
C TYR A 187 12.70 17.12 1.78
N GLY A 188 13.48 16.45 0.94
CA GLY A 188 14.16 15.23 1.33
C GLY A 188 15.15 14.77 0.29
N SER A 189 15.93 13.78 0.66
CA SER A 189 16.88 13.11 -0.22
C SER A 189 16.49 11.65 -0.34
N LYS A 190 16.70 11.04 -1.50
CA LYS A 190 16.62 9.58 -1.64
C LYS A 190 17.76 8.86 -0.90
N GLY A 191 18.79 9.59 -0.48
CA GLY A 191 19.82 9.12 0.45
C GLY A 191 20.99 8.38 -0.22
N GLY A 192 22.20 8.57 0.33
CA GLY A 192 23.48 8.12 -0.24
C GLY A 192 23.79 6.61 -0.16
N ASN A 193 22.95 5.80 0.50
CA ASN A 193 23.13 4.33 0.49
C ASN A 193 22.75 3.70 -0.87
N ASP A 194 21.85 4.34 -1.62
CA ASP A 194 21.46 3.89 -2.96
C ASP A 194 22.33 4.53 -4.07
N GLY A 195 23.27 5.41 -3.70
CA GLY A 195 24.24 6.03 -4.60
C GLY A 195 23.66 7.02 -5.61
N ASP A 196 22.36 7.34 -5.55
CA ASP A 196 21.68 8.15 -6.58
C ASP A 196 21.83 9.67 -6.37
N PHE A 197 22.22 10.13 -5.17
CA PHE A 197 22.42 11.54 -4.81
C PHE A 197 21.29 12.46 -5.30
N VAL A 198 20.03 12.03 -5.25
CA VAL A 198 18.90 12.85 -5.69
C VAL A 198 18.18 13.45 -4.49
N TYR A 199 17.84 14.74 -4.57
CA TYR A 199 16.94 15.40 -3.64
C TYR A 199 15.62 15.76 -4.31
N PHE A 200 14.59 15.91 -3.47
CA PHE A 200 13.32 16.49 -3.87
C PHE A 200 12.97 17.66 -2.96
N THR A 201 12.34 18.67 -3.57
CA THR A 201 11.79 19.83 -2.87
C THR A 201 10.41 20.10 -3.43
N GLY A 202 9.44 20.43 -2.58
CA GLY A 202 8.08 20.71 -2.98
C GLY A 202 7.42 21.77 -2.12
N VAL A 203 6.53 22.55 -2.72
CA VAL A 203 5.64 23.47 -2.04
C VAL A 203 4.24 23.33 -2.60
N ARG A 204 3.23 23.24 -1.72
CA ARG A 204 1.80 23.20 -2.07
C ARG A 204 1.04 24.23 -1.25
N GLY A 205 0.28 25.09 -1.94
CA GLY A 205 -0.74 25.92 -1.33
C GLY A 205 -2.12 25.32 -1.58
N THR A 206 -2.99 25.33 -0.59
CA THR A 206 -4.41 24.94 -0.71
C THR A 206 -5.29 26.05 -0.20
N ALA A 207 -6.43 26.27 -0.85
CA ALA A 207 -7.43 27.25 -0.46
C ALA A 207 -8.83 26.67 -0.59
N SER A 208 -9.75 27.11 0.27
CA SER A 208 -11.18 26.84 0.12
C SER A 208 -11.89 28.14 -0.22
N LEU A 209 -11.93 28.46 -1.52
CA LEU A 209 -12.49 29.73 -2.03
C LEU A 209 -14.01 29.80 -1.89
N ILE A 210 -14.67 28.64 -1.93
CA ILE A 210 -16.11 28.49 -1.81
C ILE A 210 -16.35 27.38 -0.77
N PRO A 211 -17.32 27.53 0.16
CA PRO A 211 -17.65 26.47 1.10
C PRO A 211 -17.91 25.14 0.38
N GLY A 212 -17.21 24.08 0.81
CA GLY A 212 -17.33 22.75 0.21
C GLY A 212 -16.47 22.52 -1.03
N ILE A 213 -15.67 23.50 -1.49
CA ILE A 213 -14.72 23.34 -2.60
C ILE A 213 -13.32 23.76 -2.14
N THR A 214 -12.38 22.84 -2.22
CA THR A 214 -10.96 23.05 -1.94
C THR A 214 -10.16 22.87 -3.22
N GLY A 215 -9.21 23.77 -3.47
CA GLY A 215 -8.26 23.69 -4.57
C GLY A 215 -6.83 23.80 -4.07
N GLY A 216 -5.89 23.19 -4.78
CA GLY A 216 -4.47 23.24 -4.52
C GLY A 216 -3.68 23.64 -5.77
N ILE A 217 -2.58 24.35 -5.55
CA ILE A 217 -1.51 24.52 -6.54
C ILE A 217 -0.20 24.12 -5.89
N TYR A 218 0.70 23.52 -6.66
CA TYR A 218 1.98 23.11 -6.14
C TYR A 218 3.07 23.08 -7.20
N TYR A 219 4.29 23.15 -6.70
CA TYR A 219 5.51 23.04 -7.46
C TYR A 219 6.43 22.05 -6.76
N GLY A 220 7.08 21.21 -7.54
CA GLY A 220 8.06 20.25 -7.05
C GLY A 220 9.26 20.17 -7.98
N VAL A 221 10.41 19.85 -7.41
CA VAL A 221 11.65 19.57 -8.15
C VAL A 221 12.22 18.29 -7.59
N GLU A 222 12.70 17.43 -8.47
CA GLU A 222 13.65 16.37 -8.15
C GLU A 222 14.92 16.63 -8.96
N ALA A 223 16.09 16.65 -8.31
CA ALA A 223 17.34 17.02 -8.96
C ALA A 223 18.56 16.35 -8.30
N PRO A 224 19.68 16.18 -9.03
CA PRO A 224 20.94 15.73 -8.45
C PRO A 224 21.46 16.70 -7.40
N ASP A 225 22.15 16.15 -6.40
CA ASP A 225 22.90 16.88 -5.39
C ASP A 225 23.94 17.80 -6.06
N VAL A 226 24.08 18.99 -5.49
CA VAL A 226 25.04 20.02 -5.87
C VAL A 226 26.47 19.48 -5.80
N ILE A 227 26.75 18.50 -4.94
CA ILE A 227 28.10 17.94 -4.75
C ILE A 227 28.52 16.99 -5.89
N THR A 228 27.56 16.39 -6.62
CA THR A 228 27.84 15.48 -7.74
C THR A 228 27.16 15.94 -9.04
N PRO A 229 27.59 17.09 -9.62
CA PRO A 229 26.87 17.76 -10.71
C PRO A 229 26.90 17.02 -12.07
N ASN A 230 27.58 15.88 -12.17
CA ASN A 230 27.79 15.18 -13.44
C ASN A 230 26.62 14.26 -13.89
N GLN A 231 25.48 14.27 -13.21
CA GLN A 231 24.29 13.53 -13.66
C GLN A 231 23.36 14.42 -14.48
N SER A 232 23.78 14.76 -15.71
CA SER A 232 22.93 15.46 -16.66
C SER A 232 21.67 14.63 -16.99
N GLY A 233 20.48 15.25 -16.92
CA GLY A 233 19.21 14.62 -17.32
C GLY A 233 18.32 14.09 -16.18
N LEU A 234 18.64 14.35 -14.91
CA LEU A 234 17.81 13.92 -13.78
C LEU A 234 16.92 15.02 -13.17
N THR A 235 17.02 16.26 -13.64
CA THR A 235 16.17 17.34 -13.11
C THR A 235 14.76 17.23 -13.67
N THR A 236 13.81 16.87 -12.80
CA THR A 236 12.39 16.85 -13.09
C THR A 236 11.71 17.99 -12.35
N ASN A 237 11.18 18.96 -13.10
CA ASN A 237 10.32 19.99 -12.53
C ASN A 237 8.86 19.56 -12.69
N LEU A 238 8.08 19.74 -11.65
CA LEU A 238 6.68 19.38 -11.62
C LEU A 238 5.85 20.58 -11.21
N PHE A 239 4.85 20.89 -12.03
CA PHE A 239 3.81 21.87 -11.72
C PHE A 239 2.50 21.13 -11.63
N GLY A 240 1.67 21.44 -10.66
CA GLY A 240 0.36 20.81 -10.59
C GLY A 240 -0.67 21.67 -9.90
N LEU A 241 -1.91 21.34 -10.20
CA LEU A 241 -3.09 21.82 -9.51
C LEU A 241 -4.00 20.65 -9.20
N ASP A 242 -4.78 20.79 -8.14
CA ASP A 242 -5.79 19.82 -7.72
C ASP A 242 -7.04 20.55 -7.23
N PHE A 243 -8.16 19.85 -7.26
CA PHE A 243 -9.41 20.34 -6.72
C PHE A 243 -10.26 19.18 -6.22
N ALA A 244 -11.04 19.43 -5.18
CA ALA A 244 -12.04 18.51 -4.68
C ALA A 244 -13.17 19.29 -4.02
N GLY A 245 -14.40 18.80 -4.15
CA GLY A 245 -15.51 19.42 -3.48
C GLY A 245 -16.85 18.76 -3.72
N ALA A 246 -17.88 19.33 -3.11
CA ALA A 246 -19.25 18.93 -3.33
C ALA A 246 -20.18 20.15 -3.40
N LEU A 247 -21.16 20.07 -4.31
CA LEU A 247 -22.24 21.03 -4.49
C LEU A 247 -23.57 20.27 -4.45
N GLY A 248 -24.15 20.18 -3.26
CA GLY A 248 -25.37 19.40 -3.03
C GLY A 248 -25.12 17.90 -3.25
N PRO A 249 -25.88 17.23 -4.13
CA PRO A 249 -25.69 15.79 -4.40
C PRO A 249 -24.48 15.51 -5.29
N ILE A 250 -23.84 16.53 -5.87
CA ILE A 250 -22.73 16.38 -6.82
C ILE A 250 -21.40 16.51 -6.06
N SER A 251 -20.55 15.49 -6.10
CA SER A 251 -19.14 15.55 -5.73
C SER A 251 -18.25 15.55 -6.95
N PHE A 252 -17.11 16.22 -6.87
CA PHE A 252 -16.11 16.23 -7.94
C PHE A 252 -14.71 16.33 -7.39
N ASP A 253 -13.76 15.75 -8.11
CA ASP A 253 -12.33 15.84 -7.81
C ASP A 253 -11.51 15.75 -9.09
N GLY A 254 -10.30 16.31 -9.05
CA GLY A 254 -9.40 16.26 -10.18
C GLY A 254 -8.03 16.80 -9.87
N GLU A 255 -7.12 16.52 -10.77
CA GLU A 255 -5.76 17.05 -10.74
C GLU A 255 -5.24 17.21 -12.17
N TYR A 256 -4.32 18.15 -12.34
CA TYR A 256 -3.65 18.37 -13.61
C TYR A 256 -2.19 18.73 -13.36
N ASN A 257 -1.29 17.95 -13.92
CA ASN A 257 0.12 17.97 -13.60
C ASN A 257 0.95 18.04 -14.87
N VAL A 258 1.99 18.85 -14.85
CA VAL A 258 2.96 19.01 -15.94
C VAL A 258 4.35 18.71 -15.40
N SER A 259 4.97 17.67 -15.94
CA SER A 259 6.34 17.26 -15.64
C SER A 259 7.28 17.68 -16.77
N VAL A 260 8.38 18.34 -16.44
CA VAL A 260 9.39 18.83 -17.39
C VAL A 260 10.73 18.21 -17.02
N ASN A 261 11.20 17.28 -17.86
CA ASN A 261 12.52 16.65 -17.75
C ASN A 261 13.24 16.73 -19.11
N ALA A 262 14.25 17.61 -19.20
CA ALA A 262 15.15 17.83 -20.35
C ALA A 262 14.50 18.01 -21.75
N GLY A 263 13.17 18.16 -21.83
CA GLY A 263 12.40 18.18 -23.07
C GLY A 263 11.01 18.81 -22.89
N PRO A 264 10.06 18.58 -23.84
CA PRO A 264 8.72 19.14 -23.74
C PRO A 264 7.98 18.61 -22.51
N GLY A 265 7.15 19.46 -21.90
CA GLY A 265 6.34 19.08 -20.76
C GLY A 265 5.43 17.88 -21.08
N ARG A 266 5.34 16.95 -20.14
CA ARG A 266 4.44 15.80 -20.15
C ARG A 266 3.32 16.02 -19.16
N VAL A 267 2.12 15.58 -19.51
CA VAL A 267 0.92 15.86 -18.75
C VAL A 267 0.37 14.59 -18.10
N ALA A 268 -0.10 14.70 -16.86
CA ALA A 268 -0.97 13.72 -16.24
C ALA A 268 -2.07 14.42 -15.45
N GLY A 269 -3.31 14.09 -15.75
CA GLY A 269 -4.44 14.69 -15.07
C GLY A 269 -5.74 13.94 -15.32
N TYR A 270 -6.69 14.23 -14.44
CA TYR A 270 -8.04 13.75 -14.54
C TYR A 270 -9.04 14.71 -13.90
N ALA A 271 -10.29 14.57 -14.27
CA ALA A 271 -11.42 15.16 -13.57
C ALA A 271 -12.51 14.10 -13.43
N ARG A 272 -13.15 14.05 -12.27
CA ARG A 272 -14.29 13.19 -11.95
C ARG A 272 -15.41 14.02 -11.37
N ALA A 273 -16.62 13.64 -11.69
CA ALA A 273 -17.82 14.12 -11.04
C ALA A 273 -18.74 12.93 -10.80
N SER A 274 -19.41 12.92 -9.66
CA SER A 274 -20.43 11.93 -9.33
C SER A 274 -21.60 12.62 -8.66
N ALA A 275 -22.81 12.13 -8.88
CA ALA A 275 -24.03 12.65 -8.29
C ALA A 275 -24.84 11.51 -7.66
N ASP A 276 -25.28 11.67 -6.41
CA ASP A 276 -26.15 10.71 -5.72
C ASP A 276 -27.56 11.29 -5.53
N PHE A 277 -28.55 10.67 -6.18
CA PHE A 277 -29.96 11.06 -6.11
C PHE A 277 -30.78 10.09 -5.26
N GLY A 278 -30.13 9.36 -4.35
CA GLY A 278 -30.74 8.43 -3.41
C GLY A 278 -31.02 7.07 -4.03
N ILE A 279 -31.86 7.01 -5.07
CA ILE A 279 -32.19 5.76 -5.78
C ILE A 279 -31.24 5.44 -6.93
N PHE A 280 -30.41 6.38 -7.37
CA PHE A 280 -29.35 6.10 -8.31
C PHE A 280 -28.16 7.05 -8.14
N THR A 281 -26.98 6.60 -8.58
CA THR A 281 -25.76 7.41 -8.71
C THR A 281 -25.36 7.49 -10.17
N ILE A 282 -24.83 8.63 -10.59
CA ILE A 282 -24.20 8.80 -11.91
C ILE A 282 -22.79 9.32 -11.70
N GLY A 283 -21.81 8.68 -12.33
CA GLY A 283 -20.42 9.11 -12.38
C GLY A 283 -19.99 9.45 -13.80
N ALA A 284 -19.09 10.42 -13.91
CA ALA A 284 -18.39 10.77 -15.14
C ALA A 284 -16.93 11.08 -14.81
N SER A 285 -16.04 10.72 -15.71
CA SER A 285 -14.60 10.98 -15.58
C SER A 285 -13.99 11.32 -16.92
N TYR A 286 -12.96 12.15 -16.92
CA TYR A 286 -12.08 12.44 -18.04
C TYR A 286 -10.63 12.34 -17.57
N ARG A 287 -9.73 11.89 -18.44
CA ARG A 287 -8.32 11.68 -18.12
C ARG A 287 -7.42 11.91 -19.32
N VAL A 288 -6.22 12.41 -19.04
CA VAL A 288 -5.12 12.53 -19.99
C VAL A 288 -3.83 12.25 -19.24
N VAL A 289 -3.13 11.19 -19.59
CA VAL A 289 -1.93 10.73 -18.89
C VAL A 289 -0.90 10.30 -19.92
N ASP A 290 0.12 11.12 -20.12
CA ASP A 290 1.20 10.83 -21.06
C ASP A 290 2.00 9.60 -20.63
N ASN A 291 2.39 8.76 -21.59
CA ASN A 291 3.20 7.55 -21.34
C ASN A 291 4.51 7.86 -20.60
N THR A 292 5.10 9.01 -20.92
CA THR A 292 6.40 9.46 -20.39
C THR A 292 6.25 10.47 -19.26
N PHE A 293 5.04 10.67 -18.71
CA PHE A 293 4.87 11.50 -17.53
C PHE A 293 5.66 10.90 -16.35
N VAL A 294 6.39 11.76 -15.64
CA VAL A 294 7.17 11.40 -14.44
C VAL A 294 6.70 12.29 -13.30
N GLY A 295 5.97 11.69 -12.35
CA GLY A 295 5.68 12.29 -11.06
C GLY A 295 6.88 12.21 -10.12
N LEU A 296 6.83 13.00 -9.05
CA LEU A 296 7.77 12.96 -7.94
C LEU A 296 7.27 11.96 -6.88
N GLY A 297 7.72 10.71 -7.01
CA GLY A 297 7.45 9.65 -6.03
C GLY A 297 6.53 8.55 -6.55
N ASN A 298 5.76 7.97 -5.63
CA ASN A 298 4.95 6.78 -5.90
C ASN A 298 3.68 7.17 -6.66
N ASP A 299 3.45 6.54 -7.80
CA ASP A 299 2.23 6.73 -8.58
C ASP A 299 1.09 5.92 -7.95
N THR A 300 0.15 6.59 -7.27
CA THR A 300 -1.08 5.97 -6.75
C THR A 300 -2.30 6.44 -7.52
N SER A 301 -2.12 6.82 -8.78
CA SER A 301 -3.17 7.41 -9.60
C SER A 301 -4.28 6.43 -9.98
N PRO A 302 -5.52 6.94 -10.15
CA PRO A 302 -6.65 6.10 -10.53
C PRO A 302 -6.57 5.61 -11.99
N PHE A 303 -5.80 6.30 -12.84
CA PHE A 303 -5.68 5.96 -14.26
C PHE A 303 -4.23 5.65 -14.61
N ARG A 304 -4.02 4.77 -15.58
CA ARG A 304 -2.65 4.39 -15.95
C ARG A 304 -2.04 5.42 -16.88
N LYS A 305 -0.71 5.44 -16.94
CA LYS A 305 0.02 6.16 -17.99
C LYS A 305 -0.44 5.71 -19.37
N ASN A 306 -0.25 6.61 -20.33
CA ASN A 306 -0.62 6.43 -21.72
C ASN A 306 -2.13 6.24 -21.93
N GLN A 307 -2.94 7.02 -21.22
CA GLN A 307 -4.40 6.97 -21.33
C GLN A 307 -4.97 8.36 -21.59
N ASN A 308 -5.74 8.49 -22.66
CA ASN A 308 -6.58 9.66 -22.90
C ASN A 308 -8.02 9.19 -23.15
N GLY A 309 -8.98 9.71 -22.40
CA GLY A 309 -10.39 9.36 -22.63
C GLY A 309 -11.33 9.76 -21.52
N PHE A 310 -12.53 9.20 -21.55
CA PHE A 310 -13.59 9.46 -20.59
C PHE A 310 -14.29 8.17 -20.20
N GLY A 311 -14.89 8.17 -19.01
CA GLY A 311 -15.75 7.08 -18.57
C GLY A 311 -16.99 7.61 -17.89
N THR A 312 -18.07 6.84 -17.94
CA THR A 312 -19.31 7.10 -17.23
C THR A 312 -19.76 5.83 -16.52
N ASP A 313 -20.41 6.01 -15.38
CA ASP A 313 -21.05 4.93 -14.65
C ASP A 313 -22.42 5.38 -14.14
N ILE A 314 -23.35 4.44 -14.02
CA ILE A 314 -24.66 4.66 -13.42
C ILE A 314 -24.98 3.46 -12.54
N ALA A 315 -25.39 3.69 -11.30
CA ALA A 315 -25.85 2.62 -10.42
C ALA A 315 -27.26 2.90 -9.90
N LEU A 316 -28.18 1.94 -10.05
CA LEU A 316 -29.54 1.97 -9.51
C LEU A 316 -29.57 1.20 -8.19
N LYS A 317 -30.07 1.83 -7.12
CA LYS A 317 -30.21 1.25 -5.78
C LYS A 317 -31.69 0.91 -5.55
N LEU A 318 -32.01 -0.38 -5.51
CA LEU A 318 -33.37 -0.93 -5.34
C LEU A 318 -33.64 -1.40 -3.89
N GLY A 319 -32.83 -0.95 -2.92
CA GLY A 319 -32.90 -1.34 -1.51
C GLY A 319 -32.30 -2.71 -1.22
N PHE A 320 -32.78 -3.76 -1.89
CA PHE A 320 -32.26 -5.14 -1.79
C PHE A 320 -31.20 -5.47 -2.86
N ALA A 321 -31.05 -4.59 -3.85
CA ALA A 321 -30.17 -4.80 -4.99
C ALA A 321 -29.54 -3.48 -5.45
N THR A 322 -28.34 -3.57 -6.03
CA THR A 322 -27.71 -2.48 -6.76
C THR A 322 -27.35 -2.97 -8.16
N VAL A 323 -27.81 -2.27 -9.20
CA VAL A 323 -27.46 -2.55 -10.60
C VAL A 323 -26.56 -1.42 -11.11
N GLY A 324 -25.30 -1.72 -11.41
CA GLY A 324 -24.35 -0.81 -12.01
C GLY A 324 -24.16 -1.07 -13.51
N PHE A 325 -24.01 0.00 -14.26
CA PHE A 325 -23.56 0.00 -15.65
C PHE A 325 -22.38 0.94 -15.74
N TYR A 326 -21.38 0.59 -16.55
CA TYR A 326 -20.28 1.50 -16.86
C TYR A 326 -19.91 1.44 -18.33
N TYR A 327 -19.41 2.56 -18.83
CA TYR A 327 -18.82 2.71 -20.15
C TYR A 327 -17.53 3.50 -20.00
N ASP A 328 -16.43 2.97 -20.51
CA ASP A 328 -15.12 3.63 -20.48
C ASP A 328 -14.50 3.62 -21.87
N GLN A 329 -14.26 4.79 -22.43
CA GLN A 329 -13.55 4.96 -23.70
C GLN A 329 -12.17 5.54 -23.43
N ARG A 330 -11.14 4.88 -23.95
CA ARG A 330 -9.75 5.31 -23.85
C ARG A 330 -9.00 5.15 -25.15
N ARG A 331 -7.96 5.96 -25.31
CA ARG A 331 -6.98 5.85 -26.38
C ARG A 331 -5.59 5.81 -25.76
N SER A 332 -4.76 4.93 -26.30
CA SER A 332 -3.32 5.00 -26.15
C SER A 332 -2.82 6.25 -26.87
N GLN A 333 -2.02 7.08 -26.21
CA GLN A 333 -1.31 8.18 -26.87
C GLN A 333 -0.05 7.70 -27.59
N ASP A 334 0.53 6.57 -27.15
CA ASP A 334 1.68 5.90 -27.76
C ASP A 334 1.23 4.65 -28.55
N PRO A 335 1.47 4.58 -29.87
CA PRO A 335 1.07 3.44 -30.68
C PRO A 335 1.72 2.10 -30.28
N ASN A 336 2.87 2.15 -29.60
CA ASN A 336 3.65 0.95 -29.24
C ASN A 336 3.20 0.30 -27.92
N PHE A 337 2.14 0.81 -27.28
CA PHE A 337 1.67 0.31 -25.99
C PHE A 337 0.27 -0.29 -26.11
N THR A 338 0.09 -1.48 -25.54
CA THR A 338 -1.23 -2.13 -25.45
C THR A 338 -2.01 -1.54 -24.27
N VAL A 339 -3.22 -1.07 -24.54
CA VAL A 339 -4.05 -0.49 -23.47
C VAL A 339 -4.56 -1.62 -22.58
N GLY A 340 -4.15 -1.65 -21.30
CA GLY A 340 -4.68 -2.60 -20.31
C GLY A 340 -3.83 -3.84 -20.01
N ALA A 341 -2.66 -4.04 -20.64
CA ALA A 341 -1.76 -5.13 -20.28
C ALA A 341 -1.04 -4.83 -18.95
N GLY A 342 -1.49 -5.45 -17.86
CA GLY A 342 -0.66 -5.62 -16.68
C GLY A 342 0.47 -6.59 -17.01
N GLY A 343 1.69 -6.08 -17.18
CA GLY A 343 2.93 -6.84 -16.96
C GLY A 343 3.28 -8.02 -17.88
N VAL A 344 2.59 -8.29 -19.00
CA VAL A 344 2.95 -9.45 -19.84
C VAL A 344 2.97 -9.12 -21.34
N ASP A 345 4.12 -9.43 -21.93
CA ASP A 345 4.50 -9.52 -23.35
C ASP A 345 4.71 -8.23 -24.17
N ALA A 346 5.96 -7.75 -24.14
CA ALA A 346 6.57 -6.85 -25.13
C ALA A 346 6.74 -7.49 -26.54
N ARG A 347 6.05 -8.60 -26.85
CA ARG A 347 6.19 -9.32 -28.13
C ARG A 347 5.35 -8.74 -29.29
N PHE A 348 4.55 -7.71 -29.04
CA PHE A 348 3.81 -6.99 -30.07
C PHE A 348 4.42 -5.60 -30.41
N ALA A 349 5.63 -5.32 -29.94
CA ALA A 349 6.30 -4.02 -30.08
C ALA A 349 6.88 -3.75 -31.49
N THR A 350 6.69 -4.63 -32.47
CA THR A 350 7.26 -4.47 -33.81
C THR A 350 6.25 -4.10 -34.89
N ASP A 351 4.96 -3.94 -34.56
CA ASP A 351 3.96 -3.61 -35.57
C ASP A 351 3.01 -2.48 -35.11
N ASN A 352 2.96 -1.46 -35.98
CA ASN A 352 2.01 -0.36 -36.07
C ASN A 352 2.25 0.95 -35.29
N THR A 353 2.48 2.02 -36.04
CA THR A 353 2.64 3.44 -35.68
C THR A 353 1.32 4.15 -35.30
N ALA A 354 0.24 3.41 -35.07
CA ALA A 354 -1.10 3.96 -34.95
C ALA A 354 -1.66 3.85 -33.52
N ALA A 355 -2.11 4.98 -32.96
CA ALA A 355 -2.71 5.06 -31.64
C ALA A 355 -3.86 4.05 -31.48
N ARG A 356 -3.83 3.23 -30.43
CA ARG A 356 -4.86 2.22 -30.16
C ARG A 356 -6.05 2.81 -29.41
N GLY A 357 -7.27 2.49 -29.84
CA GLY A 357 -8.50 2.84 -29.12
C GLY A 357 -9.02 1.63 -28.35
N SER A 358 -9.46 1.81 -27.11
CA SER A 358 -10.13 0.78 -26.32
C SER A 358 -11.45 1.32 -25.77
N THR A 359 -12.47 0.47 -25.80
CA THR A 359 -13.79 0.73 -25.23
C THR A 359 -14.15 -0.43 -24.32
N ASP A 360 -14.44 -0.14 -23.06
CA ASP A 360 -14.90 -1.10 -22.07
C ASP A 360 -16.35 -0.77 -21.72
N PHE A 361 -17.20 -1.76 -21.70
CA PHE A 361 -18.57 -1.68 -21.21
C PHE A 361 -18.79 -2.79 -20.21
N GLY A 362 -19.60 -2.54 -19.18
CA GLY A 362 -20.02 -3.62 -18.32
C GLY A 362 -21.26 -3.33 -17.51
N VAL A 363 -21.82 -4.41 -17.00
CA VAL A 363 -22.96 -4.43 -16.09
C VAL A 363 -22.56 -5.27 -14.90
N ASN A 364 -22.81 -4.75 -13.71
CA ASN A 364 -22.69 -5.47 -12.46
C ASN A 364 -24.01 -5.40 -11.72
N LEU A 365 -24.42 -6.50 -11.11
CA LEU A 365 -25.53 -6.53 -10.18
C LEU A 365 -24.96 -6.95 -8.83
N THR A 366 -25.53 -6.46 -7.74
CA THR A 366 -25.27 -6.95 -6.40
C THR A 366 -26.61 -7.16 -5.72
N LEU A 367 -26.94 -8.41 -5.43
CA LEU A 367 -28.12 -8.80 -4.67
C LEU A 367 -27.70 -9.16 -3.27
N ARG A 368 -28.40 -8.66 -2.26
CA ARG A 368 -28.20 -9.11 -0.88
C ARG A 368 -29.26 -10.13 -0.50
N LEU A 369 -28.82 -11.31 -0.09
CA LEU A 369 -29.69 -12.40 0.37
C LEU A 369 -29.13 -12.99 1.66
N ILE A 370 -29.79 -12.71 2.80
CA ILE A 370 -29.56 -13.37 4.10
C ILE A 370 -28.06 -13.49 4.44
N GLY A 371 -27.37 -12.35 4.61
CA GLY A 371 -25.95 -12.31 4.96
C GLY A 371 -24.96 -12.60 3.83
N PHE A 372 -25.45 -12.97 2.63
CA PHE A 372 -24.63 -13.12 1.43
C PHE A 372 -24.87 -11.97 0.44
N ASP A 373 -23.81 -11.56 -0.25
CA ASP A 373 -23.86 -10.70 -1.42
C ASP A 373 -23.60 -11.56 -2.68
N ILE A 374 -24.53 -11.55 -3.64
CA ILE A 374 -24.42 -12.22 -4.94
C ILE A 374 -24.15 -11.14 -5.99
N ALA A 375 -23.00 -11.21 -6.64
CA ALA A 375 -22.53 -10.22 -7.59
C ALA A 375 -22.25 -10.84 -8.97
N PRO A 376 -23.29 -11.03 -9.83
CA PRO A 376 -23.06 -11.37 -11.22
C PRO A 376 -22.58 -10.14 -11.99
N PHE A 377 -21.75 -10.38 -13.00
CA PHE A 377 -21.22 -9.34 -13.86
C PHE A 377 -21.07 -9.84 -15.29
N ALA A 378 -21.12 -8.91 -16.23
CA ALA A 378 -20.74 -9.11 -17.61
C ALA A 378 -20.02 -7.85 -18.11
N THR A 379 -18.90 -8.03 -18.78
CA THR A 379 -18.08 -6.95 -19.33
C THR A 379 -17.65 -7.30 -20.74
N ARG A 380 -17.47 -6.26 -21.57
CA ARG A 380 -16.91 -6.36 -22.91
C ARG A 380 -15.87 -5.27 -23.09
N GLU A 381 -14.69 -5.66 -23.54
CA GLU A 381 -13.58 -4.77 -23.89
C GLU A 381 -13.28 -4.97 -25.37
N ASN A 382 -13.34 -3.90 -26.16
CA ASN A 382 -12.86 -3.90 -27.53
C ASN A 382 -11.62 -3.01 -27.62
N GLU A 383 -10.54 -3.51 -28.21
CA GLU A 383 -9.34 -2.73 -28.56
C GLU A 383 -9.17 -2.76 -30.08
N TYR A 384 -9.00 -1.59 -30.66
CA TYR A 384 -8.75 -1.38 -32.07
C TYR A 384 -7.38 -0.74 -32.25
N ASP A 385 -6.64 -1.15 -33.27
CA ASP A 385 -5.49 -0.39 -33.72
C ASP A 385 -5.94 0.90 -34.45
N GLY A 386 -4.99 1.79 -34.77
CA GLY A 386 -5.33 3.02 -35.48
C GLY A 386 -5.72 2.82 -36.95
N SER A 387 -5.79 1.58 -37.46
CA SER A 387 -6.43 1.23 -38.73
C SER A 387 -7.87 0.73 -38.57
N ASN A 388 -8.43 0.82 -37.35
CA ASN A 388 -9.74 0.29 -36.96
C ASN A 388 -9.86 -1.24 -37.09
N VAL A 389 -8.74 -1.97 -37.09
CA VAL A 389 -8.76 -3.43 -37.00
C VAL A 389 -8.85 -3.82 -35.54
N ALA A 390 -9.80 -4.71 -35.21
CA ALA A 390 -9.95 -5.22 -33.86
C ALA A 390 -8.73 -6.08 -33.49
N VAL A 391 -7.94 -5.60 -32.53
CA VAL A 391 -6.77 -6.31 -31.96
C VAL A 391 -7.09 -6.97 -30.63
N ARG A 392 -8.28 -6.70 -30.07
CA ARG A 392 -8.85 -7.38 -28.90
C ARG A 392 -10.37 -7.26 -28.93
N ASP A 393 -11.08 -8.35 -28.71
CA ASP A 393 -12.51 -8.35 -28.35
C ASP A 393 -12.68 -9.34 -27.20
N ARG A 394 -12.71 -8.83 -25.97
CA ARG A 394 -12.74 -9.65 -24.76
C ARG A 394 -14.09 -9.49 -24.10
N THR A 395 -14.84 -10.59 -24.01
CA THR A 395 -16.06 -10.65 -23.19
C THR A 395 -15.78 -11.45 -21.94
N SER A 396 -16.03 -10.87 -20.77
CA SER A 396 -15.92 -11.57 -19.48
C SER A 396 -17.27 -11.59 -18.79
N TYR A 397 -17.64 -12.69 -18.16
CA TYR A 397 -18.83 -12.76 -17.34
C TYR A 397 -18.62 -13.73 -16.20
N GLY A 398 -19.40 -13.56 -15.15
CA GLY A 398 -19.23 -14.38 -13.97
C GLY A 398 -20.23 -14.06 -12.89
N VAL A 399 -20.07 -14.76 -11.78
CA VAL A 399 -20.80 -14.51 -10.55
C VAL A 399 -19.88 -14.73 -9.38
N ARG A 400 -19.96 -13.84 -8.41
CA ARG A 400 -19.30 -13.97 -7.12
C ARG A 400 -20.37 -14.03 -6.02
N LEU A 401 -20.29 -15.03 -5.14
CA LEU A 401 -21.09 -15.14 -3.93
C LEU A 401 -20.17 -14.90 -2.75
N THR A 402 -20.42 -13.88 -1.94
CA THR A 402 -19.61 -13.54 -0.76
C THR A 402 -20.43 -13.49 0.50
N HIS A 403 -19.89 -13.98 1.60
CA HIS A 403 -20.39 -13.77 2.96
C HIS A 403 -19.27 -13.09 3.76
N ASP A 404 -19.62 -12.00 4.44
CA ASP A 404 -18.68 -11.16 5.19
C ASP A 404 -19.11 -11.16 6.65
N GLY A 405 -18.39 -11.93 7.46
CA GLY A 405 -18.68 -12.18 8.86
C GLY A 405 -18.46 -10.98 9.76
N SER A 406 -17.86 -9.91 9.25
CA SER A 406 -17.71 -8.66 9.99
C SER A 406 -18.97 -7.80 9.96
N LYS A 407 -19.90 -8.06 9.03
CA LYS A 407 -21.11 -7.25 8.89
C LYS A 407 -22.13 -7.55 10.00
N PRO A 408 -22.88 -6.55 10.47
CA PRO A 408 -23.92 -6.74 11.48
C PRO A 408 -25.03 -7.73 11.06
N ASP A 409 -25.29 -7.83 9.76
CA ASP A 409 -26.27 -8.73 9.14
C ASP A 409 -25.66 -10.05 8.63
N ALA A 410 -24.42 -10.36 9.03
CA ALA A 410 -23.79 -11.63 8.67
C ALA A 410 -24.57 -12.81 9.25
N LEU A 411 -24.84 -13.81 8.41
CA LEU A 411 -25.52 -15.04 8.86
C LEU A 411 -24.73 -15.78 9.95
N ILE A 412 -23.40 -15.77 9.82
CA ILE A 412 -22.44 -16.32 10.77
C ILE A 412 -21.39 -15.25 11.05
N GLY A 413 -21.33 -14.72 12.27
CA GLY A 413 -20.31 -13.74 12.65
C GLY A 413 -18.90 -14.32 12.57
N GLY A 414 -17.94 -13.52 12.10
CA GLY A 414 -16.53 -13.89 12.01
C GLY A 414 -16.15 -14.87 10.89
N LEU A 415 -17.12 -15.45 10.17
CA LEU A 415 -16.88 -16.29 8.99
C LEU A 415 -16.86 -15.42 7.73
N ASN A 416 -15.87 -15.57 6.88
CA ASN A 416 -15.82 -14.95 5.56
C ASN A 416 -15.78 -16.06 4.52
N LEU A 417 -16.65 -16.00 3.52
CA LEU A 417 -16.66 -16.94 2.39
C LEU A 417 -16.71 -16.16 1.09
N ALA A 418 -16.05 -16.69 0.06
CA ALA A 418 -16.19 -16.22 -1.31
C ALA A 418 -16.14 -17.40 -2.28
N PHE A 419 -17.19 -17.55 -3.07
CA PHE A 419 -17.25 -18.47 -4.19
C PHE A 419 -17.32 -17.64 -5.46
N GLY A 420 -16.65 -18.05 -6.52
CA GLY A 420 -16.77 -17.32 -7.77
C GLY A 420 -16.53 -18.18 -8.99
N TYR A 421 -17.28 -17.83 -10.03
CA TYR A 421 -17.12 -18.32 -11.38
C TYR A 421 -16.84 -17.12 -12.28
N LEU A 422 -15.84 -17.23 -13.14
CA LEU A 422 -15.45 -16.24 -14.13
C LEU A 422 -15.15 -16.97 -15.44
N GLN A 423 -15.75 -16.53 -16.53
CA GLN A 423 -15.37 -16.92 -17.88
C GLN A 423 -14.96 -15.68 -18.67
N THR A 424 -13.84 -15.79 -19.38
CA THR A 424 -13.31 -14.77 -20.27
C THR A 424 -13.11 -15.37 -21.65
N ASN A 425 -13.75 -14.81 -22.66
CA ASN A 425 -13.58 -15.17 -24.07
C ASN A 425 -12.77 -14.07 -24.75
N ASN A 426 -11.66 -14.40 -25.42
CA ASN A 426 -10.73 -13.43 -26.00
C ASN A 426 -10.99 -13.09 -27.48
N GLY A 427 -12.11 -13.55 -28.05
CA GLY A 427 -12.86 -13.04 -29.22
C GLY A 427 -12.17 -12.83 -30.59
N ILE A 428 -10.85 -12.70 -30.68
CA ILE A 428 -10.14 -12.57 -31.97
C ILE A 428 -10.08 -13.92 -32.69
N ALA A 429 -9.97 -15.01 -31.93
CA ALA A 429 -10.05 -16.37 -32.43
C ALA A 429 -11.20 -17.12 -31.72
N PRO A 430 -12.11 -17.78 -32.47
CA PRO A 430 -13.14 -18.61 -31.87
C PRO A 430 -12.49 -19.77 -31.10
N GLY A 431 -12.77 -19.86 -29.79
CA GLY A 431 -12.33 -20.93 -28.90
C GLY A 431 -11.25 -20.55 -27.87
N ASP A 432 -10.71 -19.32 -27.91
CA ASP A 432 -9.75 -18.86 -26.92
C ASP A 432 -10.46 -18.26 -25.71
N GLY A 433 -10.34 -18.94 -24.57
CA GLY A 433 -10.98 -18.51 -23.34
C GLY A 433 -10.38 -19.11 -22.08
N ILE A 434 -10.66 -18.45 -20.96
CA ILE A 434 -10.24 -18.88 -19.63
C ILE A 434 -11.50 -18.98 -18.78
N THR A 435 -11.70 -20.13 -18.16
CA THR A 435 -12.69 -20.31 -17.10
C THR A 435 -11.97 -20.47 -15.77
N THR A 436 -12.42 -19.75 -14.77
CA THR A 436 -11.91 -19.82 -13.40
C THR A 436 -13.05 -20.09 -12.44
N LEU A 437 -12.89 -21.13 -11.62
CA LEU A 437 -13.72 -21.39 -10.46
C LEU A 437 -12.85 -21.23 -9.22
N TYR A 438 -13.27 -20.43 -8.25
CA TYR A 438 -12.53 -20.26 -7.01
C TYR A 438 -13.44 -20.33 -5.79
N VAL A 439 -12.85 -20.78 -4.70
CA VAL A 439 -13.43 -20.78 -3.37
C VAL A 439 -12.38 -20.30 -2.39
N TYR A 440 -12.77 -19.31 -1.59
CA TYR A 440 -11.97 -18.77 -0.51
C TYR A 440 -12.83 -18.76 0.76
N GLY A 441 -12.21 -19.03 1.89
CA GLY A 441 -12.86 -18.81 3.17
C GLY A 441 -11.86 -18.61 4.29
N ASP A 442 -12.24 -17.78 5.25
CA ASP A 442 -11.56 -17.67 6.53
C ASP A 442 -12.59 -17.59 7.65
N ALA A 443 -12.24 -18.04 8.84
CA ALA A 443 -13.13 -17.97 9.99
C ALA A 443 -12.35 -17.47 11.18
N THR A 444 -12.83 -16.45 11.86
CA THR A 444 -12.23 -15.96 13.11
C THR A 444 -12.89 -16.68 14.28
N ILE A 445 -12.12 -17.51 14.97
CA ILE A 445 -12.58 -18.26 16.14
C ILE A 445 -11.88 -17.68 17.38
N SER A 446 -12.67 -17.08 18.26
CA SER A 446 -12.18 -16.55 19.54
C SER A 446 -12.49 -17.54 20.67
N LEU A 447 -11.46 -18.11 21.28
CA LEU A 447 -11.58 -19.02 22.41
C LEU A 447 -10.63 -18.60 23.53
N LEU A 448 -11.17 -18.38 24.74
CA LEU A 448 -10.39 -18.11 25.96
C LEU A 448 -9.34 -16.97 25.82
N GLY A 449 -9.69 -15.90 25.10
CA GLY A 449 -8.79 -14.73 24.91
C GLY A 449 -7.79 -14.86 23.76
N PHE A 450 -7.79 -15.98 23.04
CA PHE A 450 -7.01 -16.17 21.81
C PHE A 450 -7.93 -16.13 20.59
N SER A 451 -7.42 -15.60 19.47
CA SER A 451 -8.11 -15.58 18.19
C SER A 451 -7.30 -16.37 17.17
N ILE A 452 -7.95 -17.33 16.51
CA ILE A 452 -7.37 -18.11 15.42
C ILE A 452 -8.15 -17.81 14.14
N THR A 453 -7.45 -17.54 13.04
CA THR A 453 -8.06 -17.28 11.73
C THR A 453 -7.55 -18.28 10.69
N PRO A 454 -8.05 -19.54 10.67
CA PRO A 454 -7.79 -20.46 9.55
C PRO A 454 -8.18 -19.83 8.22
N LYS A 455 -7.36 -20.06 7.19
CA LYS A 455 -7.60 -19.62 5.81
C LYS A 455 -7.56 -20.82 4.88
N GLY A 456 -8.57 -20.94 4.02
CA GLY A 456 -8.66 -21.94 2.96
C GLY A 456 -8.77 -21.25 1.60
N TYR A 457 -8.04 -21.78 0.62
CA TYR A 457 -8.09 -21.29 -0.76
C TYR A 457 -8.05 -22.45 -1.75
N PHE A 458 -8.97 -22.43 -2.70
CA PHE A 458 -9.01 -23.33 -3.84
C PHE A 458 -9.28 -22.52 -5.11
N SER A 459 -8.55 -22.84 -6.17
CA SER A 459 -8.77 -22.23 -7.49
C SER A 459 -8.49 -23.25 -8.58
N GLN A 460 -9.43 -23.36 -9.51
CA GLN A 460 -9.31 -24.17 -10.72
C GLN A 460 -9.39 -23.24 -11.92
N VAL A 461 -8.36 -23.30 -12.77
CA VAL A 461 -8.29 -22.54 -14.02
C VAL A 461 -8.28 -23.53 -15.17
N THR A 462 -9.22 -23.38 -16.10
CA THR A 462 -9.29 -24.15 -17.35
C THR A 462 -9.11 -23.20 -18.52
N THR A 463 -8.09 -23.46 -19.34
CA THR A 463 -7.85 -22.71 -20.57
C THR A 463 -8.33 -23.54 -21.76
N SER A 464 -9.15 -22.94 -22.62
CA SER A 464 -9.42 -23.50 -23.94
C SER A 464 -8.44 -22.88 -24.91
N VAL A 465 -7.45 -23.67 -25.34
CA VAL A 465 -6.55 -23.30 -26.43
C VAL A 465 -6.90 -24.23 -27.59
N ARG A 466 -7.31 -23.67 -28.72
CA ARG A 466 -7.51 -24.50 -29.90
C ARG A 466 -6.15 -25.11 -30.28
N PRO A 467 -6.06 -26.42 -30.56
CA PRO A 467 -4.83 -26.98 -31.12
C PRO A 467 -4.48 -26.16 -32.35
N SER A 468 -3.30 -25.54 -32.37
CA SER A 468 -2.80 -24.88 -33.58
C SER A 468 -2.96 -25.91 -34.70
N ALA A 469 -3.56 -25.49 -35.81
CA ALA A 469 -3.83 -26.39 -36.92
C ALA A 469 -2.55 -27.16 -37.21
N ARG A 470 -2.54 -28.47 -36.93
CA ARG A 470 -1.44 -29.39 -37.26
C ARG A 470 -0.99 -28.99 -38.66
N SER A 471 0.28 -28.64 -38.81
CA SER A 471 0.88 -28.38 -40.13
C SER A 471 0.35 -29.48 -41.05
N GLN A 472 -0.42 -29.10 -42.08
CA GLN A 472 -0.88 -30.08 -43.04
C GLN A 472 0.36 -30.88 -43.49
N PRO A 473 0.33 -32.22 -43.47
CA PRO A 473 1.46 -32.98 -43.97
C PRO A 473 1.76 -32.49 -45.39
N PRO A 474 3.03 -32.29 -45.76
CA PRO A 474 3.39 -31.70 -47.03
C PRO A 474 2.67 -32.45 -48.14
N ARG A 475 1.86 -31.70 -48.90
CA ARG A 475 1.12 -32.21 -50.05
C ARG A 475 2.15 -32.80 -51.01
N ARG A 476 2.24 -34.13 -51.10
CA ARG A 476 3.11 -34.81 -52.07
C ARG A 476 2.63 -34.42 -53.46
N THR A 477 3.36 -33.52 -54.11
CA THR A 477 3.22 -33.23 -55.53
C THR A 477 3.65 -34.49 -56.29
N ARG A 478 2.69 -35.17 -56.93
CA ARG A 478 2.96 -36.33 -57.78
C ARG A 478 3.37 -35.81 -59.15
N THR A 479 4.66 -35.77 -59.43
CA THR A 479 5.17 -35.53 -60.79
C THR A 479 4.78 -36.73 -61.65
N MET A 480 3.98 -36.52 -62.71
CA MET A 480 3.81 -37.50 -63.76
C MET A 480 4.97 -37.36 -64.75
N THR A 481 5.69 -38.45 -64.95
CA THR A 481 6.55 -38.72 -66.12
C THR A 481 5.89 -39.77 -66.97
#